data_AF-X1VRY4-F1
#
_entry.id   AF-X1VRY4-F1
#
_cell.length_a   1.000
_cell.length_b   1.000
_cell.length_c   1.000
_cell.angle_alpha   90.00
_cell.angle_beta   90.00
_cell.angle_gamma   90.00
#
_symmetry.space_group_name_H-M   'P 1'
#
loop_
_entity.id
_entity.type
_entity.pdbx_description
1 polymer ?
#
loop_
_entity_poly.entity_id
_entity_poly.type
_entity_poly.pdbx_seq_one_letter_code
_entity_poly.pdbx_strand_id
1 'polypeptide(L)' 'MNQVERATVKDVEQMHKLINYYADRGEMLARPLSEIYENIR' A
#
# COMPACT_ATOMS: atom_id res chain seq x y z
N MET A 1 -18.36 12.46 1.45
CA MET A 1 -17.68 11.41 0.67
C MET A 1 -16.26 11.90 0.45
N ASN A 2 -15.24 11.14 0.86
CA ASN A 2 -13.86 11.52 0.54
C ASN A 2 -13.66 11.39 -0.97
N GLN A 3 -13.09 12.41 -1.60
CA GLN A 3 -12.67 12.32 -2.98
C GLN A 3 -11.50 11.33 -3.08
N VAL A 4 -11.51 10.50 -4.11
CA VAL A 4 -10.37 9.64 -4.42
C VAL A 4 -9.29 10.51 -5.06
N GLU A 5 -8.12 10.56 -4.44
CA GLU A 5 -6.95 11.29 -4.94
C GLU A 5 -5.81 10.32 -5.30
N ARG A 6 -4.83 10.81 -6.08
CA ARG A 6 -3.66 10.00 -6.40
C ARG A 6 -2.81 9.82 -5.14
N ALA A 7 -2.44 8.57 -4.86
CA ALA A 7 -1.50 8.27 -3.80
C ALA A 7 -0.14 8.93 -4.06
N THR A 8 0.48 9.39 -2.99
CA THR A 8 1.79 10.03 -2.98
C THR A 8 2.80 9.16 -2.22
N VAL A 9 4.07 9.56 -2.28
CA VAL A 9 5.17 8.91 -1.55
C VAL A 9 4.90 8.84 -0.03
N LYS A 10 4.13 9.80 0.52
CA LYS A 10 3.78 9.83 1.94
C LYS A 10 2.81 8.72 2.35
N ASP A 11 2.03 8.20 1.40
CA ASP A 11 1.01 7.19 1.66
C ASP A 11 1.59 5.77 1.65
N VAL A 12 2.79 5.59 1.09
CA VAL A 12 3.46 4.29 0.90
C VAL A 12 3.57 3.49 2.20
N GLU A 13 3.99 4.13 3.29
CA GLU A 13 4.14 3.43 4.58
C GLU A 13 2.80 2.91 5.12
N GLN A 14 1.72 3.70 4.97
CA GLN A 14 0.39 3.30 5.42
C GLN A 14 -0.17 2.17 4.54
N MET A 15 0.00 2.27 3.23
CA MET A 15 -0.41 1.22 2.29
C MET A 15 0.34 -0.09 2.56
N HIS A 16 1.66 -0.04 2.78
CA HIS A 16 2.46 -1.23 3.08
C HIS A 16 2.00 -1.93 4.37
N LYS A 17 1.68 -1.17 5.42
CA LYS A 17 1.10 -1.73 6.66
C LYS A 17 -0.24 -2.42 6.40
N LEU A 18 -1.11 -1.81 5.62
CA LEU A 18 -2.43 -2.36 5.30
C LEU A 18 -2.31 -3.64 4.46
N ILE A 19 -1.45 -3.64 3.45
CA ILE A 19 -1.19 -4.81 2.60
C ILE A 19 -0.69 -5.98 3.46
N ASN A 20 0.31 -5.74 4.31
CA ASN A 20 0.86 -6.81 5.15
C ASN A 20 -0.15 -7.30 6.19
N TYR A 21 -0.95 -6.41 6.77
CA TYR A 21 -2.04 -6.81 7.67
C TYR A 21 -3.00 -7.82 7.03
N TYR A 22 -3.38 -7.62 5.77
CA TYR A 22 -4.23 -8.57 5.04
C TYR A 22 -3.46 -9.78 4.51
N ALA A 23 -2.17 -9.63 4.22
CA ALA A 23 -1.32 -10.75 3.84
C ALA A 23 -1.13 -11.76 4.98
N ASP A 24 -0.94 -11.27 6.21
CA ASP A 24 -0.84 -12.10 7.41
C ASP A 24 -2.12 -12.92 7.67
N ARG A 25 -3.25 -12.45 7.15
CA ARG A 25 -4.56 -13.12 7.21
C ARG A 25 -4.82 -14.06 6.02
N GLY A 26 -3.91 -14.12 5.05
CA GLY A 26 -4.07 -14.89 3.81
C GLY A 26 -5.09 -14.30 2.84
N GLU A 27 -5.50 -13.05 3.04
CA GLU A 27 -6.51 -12.36 2.22
C GLU A 27 -5.88 -11.61 1.03
N MET A 28 -4.57 -11.34 1.10
CA MET A 28 -3.80 -10.69 0.05
C MET A 28 -2.38 -11.26 -0.04
N LEU A 29 -1.65 -10.93 -1.11
CA LEU A 29 -0.22 -11.19 -1.20
C LEU A 29 0.56 -10.06 -0.54
N ALA A 30 1.56 -10.41 0.27
CA ALA A 30 2.52 -9.44 0.80
C ALA A 30 3.27 -8.78 -0.35
N ARG A 31 3.58 -7.49 -0.20
CA ARG A 31 4.38 -6.74 -1.18
C ARG A 31 5.55 -6.05 -0.49
N PRO A 32 6.76 -6.10 -1.05
CA PRO A 32 7.90 -5.36 -0.51
C PRO A 32 7.68 -3.85 -0.67
N LEU A 33 8.22 -3.09 0.29
CA LEU A 33 8.10 -1.64 0.31
C LEU A 33 8.62 -0.96 -0.96
N SER A 34 9.70 -1.49 -1.55
CA SER A 34 10.30 -0.97 -2.79
C SER A 34 9.34 -1.03 -3.98
N GLU A 35 8.58 -2.12 -4.13
CA GLU A 35 7.59 -2.27 -5.19
C GLU A 35 6.48 -1.21 -5.08
N ILE A 36 6.09 -0.86 -3.85
CA ILE A 36 5.08 0.17 -3.62
C ILE A 36 5.63 1.54 -4.01
N TYR A 37 6.88 1.86 -3.65
CA TYR A 37 7.53 3.11 -4.07
C TYR A 37 7.65 3.22 -5.60
N GLU A 38 8.01 2.13 -6.30
CA GLU A 38 8.12 2.10 -7.77
C GLU A 38 6.78 2.34 -8.48
N ASN A 39 5.67 1.96 -7.85
CA ASN A 39 4.33 2.14 -8.42
C ASN A 39 3.72 3.52 -8.15
N ILE A 40 4.31 4.32 -7.26
CA ILE A 40 3.96 5.73 -7.10
C ILE A 40 4.65 6.54 -8.19
N ARG A 41 3.86 7.11 -9.12
CA ARG A 41 4.32 7.97 -10.23
C ARG A 41 4.13 9.45 -9.95
#